data_AF-A0A5N6V2D9-F1
#
_entry.id   AF-A0A5N6V2D9-F1
#
_cell.length_a   1.000
_cell.length_b   1.000
_cell.length_c   1.000
_cell.angle_alpha   90.00
_cell.angle_beta   90.00
_cell.angle_gamma   90.00
#
_symmetry.space_group_name_H-M   'P 1'
#
loop_
_entity.id
_entity.type
_entity.pdbx_description
1 polymer ?
#
loop_
_entity_poly.entity_id
_entity_poly.type
_entity_poly.pdbx_seq_one_letter_code
_entity_poly.pdbx_strand_id
1 'polypeptide(L)'
;MRLSTLAAGTIASLATTIQAFTHPGLLHTNTDFERIKTKVNSNTEPWLTGWYKLTNSSFANPSYTPRPQETIYRGKDGTHPENYPNLYKDIAATYALAIRWKVTDDKTYADAAVSILDAWATTLKGISGNSDKFLASGIYGYEFANAAELMRDYDGWDKAKFAAFQDMMVSVFYPMNHDFFVRHNDAKIDHYWANWDLCNLASMLSIGVLADNETMYQEAVEYFKNGTGNGAIEKMVWKLYDVEGQVLGQGQEAGRDQGHAMLDFGLLGAIAQAAFNQGEDLFAYADNRILAG
;
A
#
# COMPACT_ATOMS: atom_id res chain seq x y z
N MET A 1 -3.05 32.32 -60.74
CA MET A 1 -2.50 31.06 -60.21
C MET A 1 -2.19 31.30 -58.73
N ARG A 2 -3.08 30.86 -57.82
CA ARG A 2 -2.94 31.10 -56.37
C ARG A 2 -2.05 29.99 -55.79
N LEU A 3 -0.90 30.36 -55.22
CA LEU A 3 -0.04 29.46 -54.47
C LEU A 3 -0.61 29.29 -53.06
N SER A 4 -1.05 28.08 -52.75
CA SER A 4 -1.45 27.63 -51.42
C SER A 4 -0.20 27.26 -50.62
N THR A 5 0.07 28.02 -49.55
CA THR A 5 1.05 27.67 -48.52
C THR A 5 0.47 26.58 -47.61
N LEU A 6 1.02 25.37 -47.68
CA LEU A 6 0.81 24.35 -46.64
C LEU A 6 1.65 24.74 -45.41
N ALA A 7 0.99 24.98 -44.29
CA ALA A 7 1.64 25.01 -42.98
C ALA A 7 1.91 23.56 -42.54
N ALA A 8 3.19 23.19 -42.43
CA ALA A 8 3.59 21.95 -41.80
C ALA A 8 3.43 22.10 -40.28
N GLY A 9 2.39 21.50 -39.71
CA GLY A 9 2.23 21.39 -38.26
C GLY A 9 3.23 20.39 -37.72
N THR A 10 4.16 20.85 -36.89
CA THR A 10 5.03 19.99 -36.08
C THR A 10 4.17 19.33 -35.00
N ILE A 11 3.91 18.03 -35.15
CA ILE A 11 3.38 17.21 -34.07
C ILE A 11 4.53 17.04 -33.07
N ALA A 12 4.50 17.82 -31.98
CA ALA A 12 5.32 17.51 -30.82
C ALA A 12 4.72 16.25 -30.18
N SER A 13 5.32 15.08 -30.46
CA SER A 13 5.10 13.90 -29.64
C SER A 13 5.56 14.24 -28.23
N LEU A 14 4.60 14.40 -27.31
CA LEU A 14 4.84 14.29 -25.89
C LEU A 14 5.30 12.84 -25.66
N ALA A 15 6.61 12.62 -25.69
CA ALA A 15 7.19 11.42 -25.14
C ALA A 15 6.94 11.49 -23.64
N THR A 16 5.94 10.75 -23.16
CA THR A 16 5.81 10.46 -21.73
C THR A 16 7.10 9.76 -21.34
N THR A 17 7.99 10.46 -20.64
CA THR A 17 9.13 9.81 -20.01
C THR A 17 8.55 8.92 -18.92
N ILE A 18 8.54 7.60 -19.16
CA ILE A 18 8.28 6.61 -18.13
C ILE A 18 9.32 6.88 -17.04
N GLN A 19 8.88 7.45 -15.93
CA GLN A 19 9.75 7.65 -14.77
C GLN A 19 9.85 6.30 -14.08
N ALA A 20 11.07 5.75 -13.99
CA ALA A 20 11.30 4.55 -13.21
C ALA A 20 10.90 4.79 -11.75
N PHE A 21 10.30 3.79 -11.11
CA PHE A 21 9.95 3.89 -9.70
C PHE A 21 11.21 4.04 -8.82
N THR A 22 11.06 4.80 -7.74
CA THR A 22 12.05 4.93 -6.69
C THR A 22 11.91 3.76 -5.72
N HIS A 23 13.04 3.13 -5.38
CA HIS A 23 13.09 2.00 -4.46
C HIS A 23 14.19 2.15 -3.38
N PRO A 24 13.91 1.79 -2.11
CA PRO A 24 12.56 1.63 -1.57
C PRO A 24 11.81 2.97 -1.65
N GLY A 25 10.54 2.93 -2.06
CA GLY A 25 9.74 4.15 -2.27
C GLY A 25 8.25 4.00 -1.99
N LEU A 26 7.87 3.02 -1.17
CA LEU A 26 6.52 2.95 -0.61
C LEU A 26 6.44 3.81 0.66
N LEU A 27 6.19 3.24 1.84
CA LEU A 27 6.11 4.03 3.09
C LEU A 27 7.46 4.59 3.56
N HIS A 28 8.57 3.98 3.16
CA HIS A 28 9.92 4.39 3.58
C HIS A 28 10.83 4.55 2.39
N THR A 29 11.71 5.54 2.50
CA THR A 29 12.86 5.74 1.62
C THR A 29 14.16 5.39 2.32
N ASN A 30 15.25 5.27 1.56
CA ASN A 30 16.59 5.16 2.15
C ASN A 30 16.92 6.34 3.07
N THR A 31 16.47 7.55 2.73
CA THR A 31 16.65 8.75 3.57
C THR A 31 15.93 8.62 4.92
N ASP A 32 14.76 7.99 4.95
CA ASP A 32 14.05 7.72 6.20
C ASP A 32 14.83 6.76 7.10
N PHE A 33 15.41 5.70 6.53
CA PHE A 33 16.24 4.77 7.31
C PHE A 33 17.54 5.39 7.80
N GLU A 34 18.21 6.22 7.01
CA GLU A 34 19.39 6.97 7.48
C GLU A 34 19.03 7.90 8.65
N ARG A 35 17.86 8.55 8.59
CA ARG A 35 17.33 9.35 9.70
C ARG A 35 17.05 8.49 10.93
N ILE A 36 16.41 7.34 10.79
CA ILE A 36 16.11 6.41 11.89
C ILE A 36 17.42 5.90 12.51
N LYS A 37 18.35 5.36 11.70
CA LYS A 37 19.68 4.90 12.13
C LYS A 37 20.39 5.95 12.97
N THR A 38 20.47 7.17 12.44
CA THR A 38 21.12 8.29 13.12
C THR A 38 20.49 8.55 14.49
N LYS A 39 19.15 8.67 14.55
CA LYS A 39 18.44 8.99 15.79
C LYS A 39 18.51 7.88 16.83
N VAL A 40 18.46 6.61 16.40
CA VAL A 40 18.59 5.44 17.29
C VAL A 40 20.01 5.35 17.84
N ASN A 41 21.03 5.46 16.99
CA ASN A 41 22.44 5.40 17.39
C ASN A 41 22.85 6.57 18.29
N SER A 42 22.19 7.72 18.16
CA SER A 42 22.39 8.88 19.04
C SER A 42 21.47 8.89 20.27
N ASN A 43 20.77 7.80 20.57
CA ASN A 43 19.85 7.67 21.71
C ASN A 43 18.83 8.83 21.80
N THR A 44 18.33 9.30 20.67
CA THR A 44 17.46 10.48 20.61
C THR A 44 15.98 10.11 20.72
N GLU A 45 15.28 10.77 21.63
CA GLU A 45 13.83 10.62 21.79
C GLU A 45 13.04 11.48 20.77
N PRO A 46 11.86 11.02 20.30
CA PRO A 46 11.17 9.78 20.70
C PRO A 46 11.57 8.51 19.89
N TRP A 47 12.54 8.61 18.98
CA TRP A 47 12.95 7.47 18.13
C TRP A 47 13.48 6.30 18.92
N LEU A 48 14.26 6.55 19.98
CA LEU A 48 14.76 5.49 20.85
C LEU A 48 13.62 4.73 21.55
N THR A 49 12.61 5.43 22.07
CA THR A 49 11.40 4.80 22.61
C THR A 49 10.68 3.94 21.57
N GLY A 50 10.54 4.43 20.33
CA GLY A 50 9.96 3.66 19.22
C GLY A 50 10.77 2.41 18.88
N TRP A 51 12.10 2.54 18.86
CA TRP A 51 13.02 1.43 18.65
C TRP A 51 12.85 0.35 19.70
N TYR A 52 12.80 0.70 20.99
CA TYR A 52 12.57 -0.28 22.05
C TYR A 52 11.20 -0.97 21.97
N LYS A 53 10.15 -0.24 21.58
CA LYS A 53 8.83 -0.86 21.32
C LYS A 53 8.92 -1.91 20.22
N LEU A 54 9.67 -1.62 19.16
CA LEU A 54 9.89 -2.55 18.06
C LEU A 54 10.72 -3.77 18.50
N THR A 55 11.88 -3.56 19.12
CA THR A 55 12.79 -4.66 19.49
C THR A 55 12.26 -5.55 20.61
N ASN A 56 11.35 -5.05 21.46
CA ASN A 56 10.68 -5.83 22.49
C ASN A 56 9.48 -6.62 21.96
N SER A 57 9.08 -6.41 20.71
CA SER A 57 7.98 -7.16 20.08
C SER A 57 8.41 -8.58 19.74
N SER A 58 7.53 -9.56 19.99
CA SER A 58 7.76 -10.95 19.55
C SER A 58 7.82 -11.09 18.03
N PHE A 59 7.24 -10.14 17.29
CA PHE A 59 7.32 -10.07 15.83
C PHE A 59 8.72 -9.70 15.32
N ALA A 60 9.55 -9.07 16.16
CA ALA A 60 10.91 -8.65 15.80
C ALA A 60 11.97 -9.69 16.18
N ASN A 61 11.56 -10.93 16.48
CA ASN A 61 12.43 -12.05 16.84
C ASN A 61 12.83 -12.84 15.58
N PRO A 62 14.12 -13.03 15.29
CA PRO A 62 14.57 -13.70 14.08
C PRO A 62 14.29 -15.21 14.06
N SER A 63 13.89 -15.80 15.19
CA SER A 63 13.41 -17.18 15.28
C SER A 63 11.89 -17.31 15.01
N TYR A 64 11.23 -16.25 14.52
CA TYR A 64 9.81 -16.27 14.16
C TYR A 64 9.56 -17.34 13.09
N THR A 65 8.50 -18.16 13.26
CA THR A 65 8.13 -19.20 12.29
C THR A 65 6.85 -18.79 11.55
N PRO A 66 6.88 -18.61 10.22
CA PRO A 66 5.71 -18.24 9.45
C PRO A 66 4.69 -19.39 9.37
N ARG A 67 3.43 -19.03 9.08
CA ARG A 67 2.29 -19.94 8.95
C ARG A 67 1.56 -19.69 7.63
N PRO A 68 2.23 -19.86 6.48
CA PRO A 68 1.61 -19.61 5.19
C PRO A 68 0.40 -20.51 4.97
N GLN A 69 -0.61 -19.98 4.30
CA GLN A 69 -1.86 -20.68 4.00
C GLN A 69 -2.09 -20.70 2.49
N GLU A 70 -2.59 -21.80 1.95
CA GLU A 70 -2.91 -21.89 0.51
C GLU A 70 -4.02 -20.92 0.10
N THR A 71 -5.00 -20.72 0.98
CA THR A 71 -6.05 -19.72 0.80
C THR A 71 -6.28 -18.97 2.10
N ILE A 72 -6.40 -17.65 2.00
CA ILE A 72 -6.80 -16.79 3.11
C ILE A 72 -8.31 -16.58 3.08
N TYR A 73 -8.98 -16.94 4.17
CA TYR A 73 -10.41 -16.75 4.38
C TYR A 73 -10.64 -15.61 5.36
N ARG A 74 -11.41 -14.60 4.94
CA ARG A 74 -11.89 -13.51 5.80
C ARG A 74 -13.40 -13.31 5.62
N GLY A 75 -14.08 -13.19 6.75
CA GLY A 75 -15.52 -13.13 6.85
C GLY A 75 -16.18 -14.50 6.70
N LYS A 76 -17.30 -14.69 7.39
CA LYS A 76 -18.01 -15.98 7.48
C LYS A 76 -18.69 -16.32 6.15
N ASP A 77 -18.13 -17.27 5.40
CA ASP A 77 -18.70 -17.84 4.17
C ASP A 77 -19.60 -19.06 4.42
N GLY A 78 -19.68 -19.53 5.67
CA GLY A 78 -20.46 -20.68 6.10
C GLY A 78 -19.79 -22.04 5.89
N THR A 79 -18.58 -22.09 5.32
CA THR A 79 -17.86 -23.33 4.99
C THR A 79 -16.48 -23.39 5.64
N HIS A 80 -15.71 -22.30 5.57
CA HIS A 80 -14.31 -22.26 5.99
C HIS A 80 -14.13 -21.40 7.25
N PRO A 81 -13.29 -21.81 8.21
CA PRO A 81 -12.92 -20.96 9.33
C PRO A 81 -12.04 -19.80 8.83
N GLU A 82 -12.18 -18.64 9.47
CA GLU A 82 -11.32 -17.50 9.21
C GLU A 82 -9.88 -17.79 9.62
N ASN A 83 -8.93 -17.57 8.71
CA ASN A 83 -7.50 -17.82 8.94
C ASN A 83 -6.61 -16.63 8.56
N TYR A 84 -7.20 -15.50 8.15
CA TYR A 84 -6.50 -14.26 7.81
C TYR A 84 -5.55 -13.73 8.91
N PRO A 85 -5.72 -14.03 10.22
CA PRO A 85 -4.71 -13.69 11.22
C PRO A 85 -3.34 -14.33 11.02
N ASN A 86 -3.23 -15.40 10.25
CA ASN A 86 -1.92 -15.94 9.90
C ASN A 86 -1.16 -14.97 8.99
N LEU A 87 -1.85 -14.37 8.01
CA LEU A 87 -1.24 -13.47 7.04
C LEU A 87 -0.75 -12.17 7.69
N TYR A 88 -1.64 -11.39 8.33
CA TYR A 88 -1.22 -10.07 8.84
C TYR A 88 -0.19 -10.16 9.98
N LYS A 89 -0.16 -11.26 10.75
CA LYS A 89 0.87 -11.47 11.78
C LYS A 89 2.23 -11.75 11.17
N ASP A 90 2.28 -12.53 10.09
CA ASP A 90 3.52 -12.82 9.37
C ASP A 90 4.03 -11.60 8.60
N ILE A 91 3.12 -10.77 8.06
CA ILE A 91 3.47 -9.46 7.48
C ILE A 91 4.06 -8.54 8.56
N ALA A 92 3.42 -8.45 9.74
CA ALA A 92 3.93 -7.65 10.85
C ALA A 92 5.32 -8.12 11.33
N ALA A 93 5.57 -9.43 11.37
CA ALA A 93 6.88 -9.99 11.64
C ALA A 93 7.91 -9.60 10.57
N THR A 94 7.56 -9.78 9.30
CA THR A 94 8.42 -9.41 8.16
C THR A 94 8.82 -7.94 8.23
N TYR A 95 7.85 -7.05 8.42
CA TYR A 95 8.07 -5.62 8.49
C TYR A 95 8.95 -5.22 9.69
N ALA A 96 8.70 -5.79 10.87
CA ALA A 96 9.51 -5.53 12.06
C ALA A 96 10.96 -6.02 11.88
N LEU A 97 11.15 -7.23 11.33
CA LEU A 97 12.47 -7.80 11.01
C LEU A 97 13.20 -6.97 9.94
N ALA A 98 12.50 -6.53 8.90
CA ALA A 98 13.04 -5.66 7.87
C ALA A 98 13.54 -4.33 8.45
N ILE A 99 12.78 -3.70 9.35
CA ILE A 99 13.24 -2.48 10.05
C ILE A 99 14.46 -2.79 10.92
N ARG A 100 14.50 -3.93 11.64
CA ARG A 100 15.68 -4.30 12.42
C ARG A 100 16.92 -4.40 11.55
N TRP A 101 16.82 -5.08 10.41
CA TRP A 101 17.91 -5.17 9.44
C TRP A 101 18.30 -3.78 8.94
N LYS A 102 17.34 -3.01 8.43
CA LYS A 102 17.56 -1.66 7.90
C LYS A 102 18.17 -0.70 8.92
N VAL A 103 18.05 -0.92 10.23
CA VAL A 103 18.65 -0.05 11.25
C VAL A 103 20.00 -0.57 11.74
N THR A 104 20.19 -1.88 11.81
CA THR A 104 21.37 -2.51 12.46
C THR A 104 22.39 -3.10 11.49
N ASP A 105 22.01 -3.26 10.22
CA ASP A 105 22.76 -3.99 9.20
C ASP A 105 23.01 -5.48 9.54
N ASP A 106 22.34 -6.02 10.56
CA ASP A 106 22.42 -7.43 10.96
C ASP A 106 21.56 -8.31 10.03
N LYS A 107 22.25 -9.12 9.21
CA LYS A 107 21.64 -10.01 8.22
C LYS A 107 20.74 -11.07 8.82
N THR A 108 20.88 -11.40 10.10
CA THR A 108 20.01 -12.36 10.78
C THR A 108 18.53 -11.97 10.68
N TYR A 109 18.23 -10.67 10.78
CA TYR A 109 16.85 -10.18 10.63
C TYR A 109 16.41 -10.15 9.17
N ALA A 110 17.31 -9.85 8.24
CA ALA A 110 17.02 -9.87 6.81
C ALA A 110 16.68 -11.28 6.33
N ASP A 111 17.50 -12.27 6.72
CA ASP A 111 17.30 -13.69 6.40
C ASP A 111 15.96 -14.18 6.94
N ALA A 112 15.60 -13.82 8.17
CA ALA A 112 14.32 -14.16 8.76
C ALA A 112 13.15 -13.49 7.99
N ALA A 113 13.26 -12.21 7.64
CA ALA A 113 12.22 -11.51 6.87
C ALA A 113 11.97 -12.15 5.49
N VAL A 114 13.04 -12.41 4.72
CA VAL A 114 12.89 -13.03 3.38
C VAL A 114 12.42 -14.47 3.47
N SER A 115 12.74 -15.21 4.54
CA SER A 115 12.19 -16.56 4.74
C SER A 115 10.66 -16.56 4.87
N ILE A 116 10.08 -15.52 5.49
CA ILE A 116 8.62 -15.37 5.60
C ILE A 116 8.04 -15.02 4.23
N LEU A 117 8.64 -14.05 3.53
CA LEU A 117 8.22 -13.64 2.18
C LEU A 117 8.19 -14.84 1.22
N ASP A 118 9.28 -15.60 1.17
CA ASP A 118 9.43 -16.79 0.33
C ASP A 118 8.41 -17.89 0.70
N ALA A 119 8.13 -18.10 1.99
CA ALA A 119 7.17 -19.11 2.44
C ALA A 119 5.74 -18.80 1.96
N TRP A 120 5.36 -17.52 1.93
CA TRP A 120 4.06 -17.10 1.40
C TRP A 120 4.03 -17.12 -0.13
N ALA A 121 5.08 -16.65 -0.81
CA ALA A 121 5.18 -16.70 -2.27
C ALA A 121 5.04 -18.12 -2.83
N THR A 122 5.53 -19.13 -2.11
CA THR A 122 5.45 -20.54 -2.52
C THR A 122 4.11 -21.21 -2.19
N THR A 123 3.31 -20.64 -1.29
CA THR A 123 2.14 -21.32 -0.72
C THR A 123 0.82 -20.65 -1.09
N LEU A 124 0.75 -19.31 -1.04
CA LEU A 124 -0.51 -18.58 -1.21
C LEU A 124 -1.00 -18.64 -2.65
N LYS A 125 -2.22 -19.14 -2.84
CA LYS A 125 -2.86 -19.26 -4.16
C LYS A 125 -4.15 -18.47 -4.29
N GLY A 126 -4.71 -17.97 -3.18
CA GLY A 126 -5.99 -17.27 -3.24
C GLY A 126 -6.42 -16.59 -1.94
N ILE A 127 -7.38 -15.69 -2.08
CA ILE A 127 -8.10 -15.03 -1.00
C ILE A 127 -9.59 -15.29 -1.23
N SER A 128 -10.32 -15.62 -0.17
CA SER A 128 -11.72 -16.02 -0.22
C SER A 128 -12.44 -15.66 1.10
N GLY A 129 -13.69 -16.08 1.22
CA GLY A 129 -14.60 -15.73 2.29
C GLY A 129 -15.87 -15.07 1.77
N ASN A 130 -16.54 -14.28 2.61
CA ASN A 130 -17.66 -13.44 2.17
C ASN A 130 -17.13 -12.15 1.49
N SER A 131 -17.90 -11.05 1.50
CA SER A 131 -17.41 -9.76 0.99
C SER A 131 -16.08 -9.31 1.63
N ASP A 132 -15.82 -9.63 2.89
CA ASP A 132 -14.64 -9.19 3.64
C ASP A 132 -13.32 -9.72 3.05
N LYS A 133 -13.36 -10.63 2.09
CA LYS A 133 -12.20 -10.98 1.25
C LYS A 133 -11.58 -9.76 0.56
N PHE A 134 -12.38 -8.74 0.21
CA PHE A 134 -11.87 -7.48 -0.37
C PHE A 134 -11.13 -6.62 0.67
N LEU A 135 -11.50 -6.73 1.95
CA LEU A 135 -10.70 -6.13 3.03
C LEU A 135 -9.40 -6.91 3.25
N ALA A 136 -9.41 -8.23 3.04
CA ALA A 136 -8.20 -9.03 3.11
C ALA A 136 -7.24 -8.73 1.96
N SER A 137 -7.72 -8.66 0.72
CA SER A 137 -6.89 -8.29 -0.43
C SER A 137 -6.37 -6.87 -0.32
N GLY A 138 -7.19 -5.91 0.11
CA GLY A 138 -6.77 -4.52 0.23
C GLY A 138 -5.79 -4.28 1.37
N ILE A 139 -6.18 -4.57 2.62
CA ILE A 139 -5.37 -4.24 3.79
C ILE A 139 -4.05 -5.02 3.76
N TYR A 140 -4.13 -6.34 3.60
CA TYR A 140 -2.94 -7.18 3.68
C TYR A 140 -2.07 -7.08 2.44
N GLY A 141 -2.66 -6.82 1.25
CA GLY A 141 -1.87 -6.62 0.03
C GLY A 141 -0.97 -5.39 0.12
N TYR A 142 -1.51 -4.27 0.61
CA TYR A 142 -0.75 -3.05 0.88
C TYR A 142 0.36 -3.28 1.91
N GLU A 143 0.05 -3.89 3.06
CA GLU A 143 1.03 -4.13 4.12
C GLU A 143 2.14 -5.08 3.64
N PHE A 144 1.78 -6.10 2.84
CA PHE A 144 2.74 -7.10 2.38
C PHE A 144 3.70 -6.55 1.33
N ALA A 145 3.17 -5.76 0.38
CA ALA A 145 4.00 -5.06 -0.60
C ALA A 145 4.99 -4.12 0.08
N ASN A 146 4.56 -3.39 1.11
CA ASN A 146 5.44 -2.53 1.91
C ASN A 146 6.54 -3.31 2.62
N ALA A 147 6.20 -4.42 3.28
CA ALA A 147 7.20 -5.26 3.95
C ALA A 147 8.23 -5.85 2.97
N ALA A 148 7.78 -6.30 1.79
CA ALA A 148 8.63 -6.83 0.74
C ALA A 148 9.55 -5.76 0.12
N GLU A 149 9.02 -4.57 -0.12
CA GLU A 149 9.77 -3.44 -0.69
C GLU A 149 10.96 -3.05 0.19
N LEU A 150 10.81 -3.15 1.52
CA LEU A 150 11.92 -2.92 2.44
C LEU A 150 13.08 -3.91 2.26
N MET A 151 12.83 -5.09 1.70
CA MET A 151 13.81 -6.15 1.51
C MET A 151 14.41 -6.19 0.10
N ARG A 152 13.91 -5.38 -0.84
CA ARG A 152 14.31 -5.43 -2.26
C ARG A 152 15.83 -5.34 -2.49
N ASP A 153 16.51 -4.51 -1.70
CA ASP A 153 17.95 -4.27 -1.80
C ASP A 153 18.78 -5.21 -0.91
N TYR A 154 18.16 -6.23 -0.31
CA TYR A 154 18.89 -7.24 0.43
C TYR A 154 19.55 -8.23 -0.54
N ASP A 155 20.87 -8.20 -0.64
CA ASP A 155 21.65 -9.11 -1.50
C ASP A 155 21.41 -10.60 -1.23
N GLY A 156 20.95 -10.97 -0.02
CA GLY A 156 20.62 -12.35 0.34
C GLY A 156 19.25 -12.82 -0.15
N TRP A 157 18.42 -11.94 -0.69
CA TRP A 157 17.16 -12.33 -1.32
C TRP A 157 17.41 -12.76 -2.76
N ASP A 158 17.24 -14.05 -3.03
CA ASP A 158 17.39 -14.58 -4.38
C ASP A 158 16.43 -13.88 -5.37
N LYS A 159 16.97 -13.41 -6.49
CA LYS A 159 16.20 -12.63 -7.48
C LYS A 159 15.02 -13.40 -8.07
N ALA A 160 15.14 -14.72 -8.26
CA ALA A 160 14.04 -15.53 -8.76
C ALA A 160 12.94 -15.71 -7.71
N LYS A 161 13.32 -15.77 -6.43
CA LYS A 161 12.34 -15.77 -5.33
C LYS A 161 11.65 -14.43 -5.14
N PHE A 162 12.38 -13.32 -5.27
CA PHE A 162 11.76 -12.00 -5.30
C PHE A 162 10.77 -11.87 -6.46
N ALA A 163 11.14 -12.31 -7.67
CA ALA A 163 10.23 -12.35 -8.80
C ALA A 163 8.99 -13.22 -8.53
N ALA A 164 9.17 -14.41 -7.93
CA ALA A 164 8.05 -15.25 -7.53
C ALA A 164 7.13 -14.59 -6.48
N PHE A 165 7.70 -13.79 -5.57
CA PHE A 165 6.92 -12.98 -4.64
C PHE A 165 6.11 -11.91 -5.37
N GLN A 166 6.74 -11.15 -6.28
CA GLN A 166 6.05 -10.15 -7.11
C GLN A 166 4.91 -10.80 -7.92
N ASP A 167 5.15 -11.96 -8.53
CA ASP A 167 4.16 -12.72 -9.28
C ASP A 167 2.98 -13.15 -8.39
N MET A 168 3.24 -13.59 -7.15
CA MET A 168 2.20 -13.93 -6.18
C MET A 168 1.36 -12.71 -5.80
N MET A 169 1.99 -11.54 -5.57
CA MET A 169 1.27 -10.29 -5.32
C MET A 169 0.38 -9.89 -6.52
N VAL A 170 0.91 -9.97 -7.74
CA VAL A 170 0.20 -9.62 -8.98
C VAL A 170 -0.90 -10.62 -9.33
N SER A 171 -0.73 -11.91 -9.03
CA SER A 171 -1.71 -12.94 -9.41
C SER A 171 -2.79 -13.18 -8.37
N VAL A 172 -2.51 -12.96 -7.08
CA VAL A 172 -3.46 -13.23 -5.99
C VAL A 172 -4.21 -11.96 -5.54
N PHE A 173 -3.51 -10.83 -5.39
CA PHE A 173 -4.10 -9.62 -4.79
C PHE A 173 -4.65 -8.67 -5.85
N TYR A 174 -3.86 -8.32 -6.87
CA TYR A 174 -4.26 -7.33 -7.89
C TYR A 174 -5.61 -7.64 -8.56
N PRO A 175 -5.93 -8.88 -9.00
CA PRO A 175 -7.20 -9.14 -9.68
C PRO A 175 -8.39 -8.84 -8.79
N MET A 176 -8.29 -9.09 -7.48
CA MET A 176 -9.34 -8.77 -6.52
C MET A 176 -9.43 -7.26 -6.26
N ASN A 177 -8.30 -6.56 -6.19
CA ASN A 177 -8.30 -5.09 -6.06
C ASN A 177 -8.94 -4.42 -7.27
N HIS A 178 -8.58 -4.84 -8.49
CA HIS A 178 -9.14 -4.35 -9.75
C HIS A 178 -10.63 -4.68 -9.86
N ASP A 179 -11.01 -5.92 -9.55
CA ASP A 179 -12.41 -6.35 -9.58
C ASP A 179 -13.28 -5.50 -8.65
N PHE A 180 -12.75 -5.07 -7.50
CA PHE A 180 -13.46 -4.18 -6.59
C PHE A 180 -13.72 -2.81 -7.22
N PHE A 181 -12.78 -2.25 -7.98
CA PHE A 181 -12.95 -0.96 -8.67
C PHE A 181 -13.98 -1.01 -9.80
N VAL A 182 -14.07 -2.15 -10.48
CA VAL A 182 -14.92 -2.30 -11.67
C VAL A 182 -16.33 -2.75 -11.31
N ARG A 183 -16.45 -3.75 -10.45
CA ARG A 183 -17.74 -4.40 -10.15
C ARG A 183 -18.26 -4.08 -8.76
N HIS A 184 -17.44 -3.57 -7.85
CA HIS A 184 -17.82 -3.31 -6.46
C HIS A 184 -18.54 -4.50 -5.83
N ASN A 185 -18.01 -5.71 -6.04
CA ASN A 185 -18.64 -6.98 -5.63
C ASN A 185 -20.12 -7.12 -6.05
N ASP A 186 -20.44 -6.67 -7.27
CA ASP A 186 -21.78 -6.62 -7.87
C ASP A 186 -22.82 -5.80 -7.08
N ALA A 187 -22.35 -4.99 -6.12
CA ALA A 187 -23.18 -4.08 -5.35
C ALA A 187 -23.35 -2.73 -6.06
N LYS A 188 -24.25 -1.89 -5.52
CA LYS A 188 -24.28 -0.47 -5.93
C LYS A 188 -22.98 0.21 -5.57
N ILE A 189 -22.58 1.19 -6.36
CA ILE A 189 -21.30 1.89 -6.22
C ILE A 189 -21.10 2.55 -4.84
N ASP A 190 -22.19 2.94 -4.18
CA ASP A 190 -22.23 3.59 -2.87
C ASP A 190 -22.47 2.61 -1.72
N HIS A 191 -22.49 1.30 -1.98
CA HIS A 191 -22.79 0.27 -0.96
C HIS A 191 -21.68 0.13 0.09
N TYR A 192 -20.42 0.13 -0.35
CA TYR A 192 -19.27 -0.07 0.53
C TYR A 192 -18.75 1.25 1.09
N TRP A 193 -18.32 1.24 2.34
CA TRP A 193 -17.70 2.41 2.98
C TRP A 193 -16.30 2.68 2.42
N ALA A 194 -15.81 3.92 2.58
CA ALA A 194 -14.55 4.39 1.99
C ALA A 194 -13.34 3.48 2.28
N ASN A 195 -13.25 2.88 3.48
CA ASN A 195 -12.13 2.00 3.82
C ASN A 195 -11.96 0.81 2.85
N TRP A 196 -13.05 0.34 2.24
CA TRP A 196 -13.03 -0.78 1.31
C TRP A 196 -12.34 -0.40 0.00
N ASP A 197 -12.74 0.72 -0.60
CA ASP A 197 -12.08 1.28 -1.78
C ASP A 197 -10.63 1.65 -1.46
N LEU A 198 -10.41 2.38 -0.35
CA LEU A 198 -9.09 2.87 0.04
C LEU A 198 -8.09 1.74 0.27
N CYS A 199 -8.48 0.63 0.91
CA CYS A 199 -7.54 -0.47 1.13
C CYS A 199 -7.19 -1.20 -0.17
N ASN A 200 -8.15 -1.38 -1.09
CA ASN A 200 -7.89 -1.98 -2.40
C ASN A 200 -7.01 -1.07 -3.27
N LEU A 201 -7.20 0.25 -3.15
CA LEU A 201 -6.35 1.26 -3.78
C LEU A 201 -4.93 1.23 -3.22
N ALA A 202 -4.76 1.26 -1.89
CA ALA A 202 -3.46 1.16 -1.25
C ALA A 202 -2.70 -0.10 -1.70
N SER A 203 -3.41 -1.24 -1.80
CA SER A 203 -2.85 -2.50 -2.29
C SER A 203 -2.40 -2.40 -3.73
N MET A 204 -3.30 -1.99 -4.64
CA MET A 204 -2.99 -1.90 -6.07
C MET A 204 -1.83 -0.94 -6.35
N LEU A 205 -1.84 0.24 -5.72
CA LEU A 205 -0.75 1.22 -5.84
C LEU A 205 0.57 0.62 -5.37
N SER A 206 0.57 -0.04 -4.21
CA SER A 206 1.79 -0.60 -3.62
C SER A 206 2.34 -1.79 -4.42
N ILE A 207 1.46 -2.63 -4.96
CA ILE A 207 1.84 -3.74 -5.86
C ILE A 207 2.37 -3.19 -7.18
N GLY A 208 1.77 -2.12 -7.72
CA GLY A 208 2.25 -1.44 -8.92
C GLY A 208 3.71 -0.99 -8.80
N VAL A 209 4.06 -0.32 -7.69
CA VAL A 209 5.45 0.03 -7.39
C VAL A 209 6.29 -1.22 -7.18
N LEU A 210 5.86 -2.17 -6.34
CA LEU A 210 6.64 -3.37 -6.03
C LEU A 210 6.97 -4.18 -7.30
N ALA A 211 6.04 -4.31 -8.23
CA ALA A 211 6.20 -5.10 -9.45
C ALA A 211 6.72 -4.29 -10.65
N ASP A 212 7.15 -3.04 -10.44
CA ASP A 212 7.57 -2.14 -11.51
C ASP A 212 6.51 -1.99 -12.63
N ASN A 213 5.22 -2.01 -12.25
CA ASN A 213 4.06 -1.97 -13.14
C ASN A 213 3.37 -0.60 -13.09
N GLU A 214 3.79 0.29 -14.00
CA GLU A 214 3.26 1.65 -14.11
C GLU A 214 1.77 1.70 -14.44
N THR A 215 1.26 0.77 -15.26
CA THR A 215 -0.17 0.75 -15.62
C THR A 215 -1.04 0.50 -14.38
N MET A 216 -0.66 -0.46 -13.55
CA MET A 216 -1.34 -0.77 -12.29
C MET A 216 -1.27 0.39 -11.30
N TYR A 217 -0.11 1.03 -11.18
CA TYR A 217 0.07 2.21 -10.33
C TYR A 217 -0.82 3.37 -10.79
N GLN A 218 -0.80 3.69 -12.08
CA GLN A 218 -1.58 4.80 -12.64
C GLN A 218 -3.08 4.52 -12.56
N GLU A 219 -3.51 3.26 -12.67
CA GLU A 219 -4.91 2.88 -12.42
C GLU A 219 -5.35 3.24 -10.99
N ALA A 220 -4.53 2.94 -9.98
CA ALA A 220 -4.83 3.27 -8.60
C ALA A 220 -4.82 4.78 -8.33
N VAL A 221 -3.88 5.52 -8.92
CA VAL A 221 -3.83 7.00 -8.85
C VAL A 221 -5.05 7.62 -9.53
N GLU A 222 -5.44 7.12 -10.69
CA GLU A 222 -6.64 7.59 -11.39
C GLU A 222 -7.91 7.30 -10.59
N TYR A 223 -7.99 6.12 -9.95
CA TYR A 223 -9.11 5.80 -9.06
C TYR A 223 -9.15 6.73 -7.84
N PHE A 224 -8.01 7.08 -7.25
CA PHE A 224 -7.94 8.07 -6.17
C PHE A 224 -8.54 9.41 -6.60
N LYS A 225 -8.19 9.88 -7.80
CA LYS A 225 -8.57 11.20 -8.32
C LYS A 225 -10.02 11.23 -8.82
N ASN A 226 -10.43 10.21 -9.57
CA ASN A 226 -11.65 10.20 -10.40
C ASN A 226 -12.52 8.94 -10.22
N GLY A 227 -12.24 8.11 -9.22
CA GLY A 227 -12.94 6.85 -8.98
C GLY A 227 -14.44 7.01 -8.72
N THR A 228 -15.18 5.95 -9.04
CA THR A 228 -16.64 5.95 -8.91
C THR A 228 -17.12 5.60 -7.50
N GLY A 229 -16.34 4.86 -6.70
CA GLY A 229 -16.68 4.48 -5.32
C GLY A 229 -16.25 5.48 -4.25
N ASN A 230 -16.48 5.13 -2.99
CA ASN A 230 -16.31 6.03 -1.84
C ASN A 230 -14.84 6.33 -1.47
N GLY A 231 -13.88 5.62 -2.06
CA GLY A 231 -12.45 5.87 -1.85
C GLY A 231 -11.83 6.92 -2.77
N ALA A 232 -12.55 7.42 -3.79
CA ALA A 232 -12.11 8.58 -4.54
C ALA A 232 -12.11 9.81 -3.62
N ILE A 233 -11.09 10.65 -3.69
CA ILE A 233 -10.81 11.63 -2.63
C ILE A 233 -11.96 12.64 -2.39
N GLU A 234 -12.66 13.06 -3.44
CA GLU A 234 -13.81 13.97 -3.32
C GLU A 234 -15.06 13.30 -2.73
N LYS A 235 -15.12 11.96 -2.69
CA LYS A 235 -16.18 11.17 -2.05
C LYS A 235 -15.79 10.68 -0.67
N MET A 236 -14.50 10.39 -0.46
CA MET A 236 -13.97 10.14 0.86
C MET A 236 -14.16 11.40 1.71
N VAL A 237 -13.70 12.57 1.25
CA VAL A 237 -13.91 13.86 1.92
C VAL A 237 -15.10 14.57 1.29
N TRP A 238 -16.29 14.00 1.41
CA TRP A 238 -17.46 14.39 0.61
C TRP A 238 -17.99 15.80 0.86
N LYS A 239 -17.66 16.42 2.00
CA LYS A 239 -18.13 17.78 2.34
C LYS A 239 -17.00 18.65 2.86
N LEU A 240 -16.97 19.89 2.38
CA LEU A 240 -16.15 20.97 2.91
C LEU A 240 -17.00 21.99 3.66
N TYR A 241 -16.40 22.54 4.71
CA TYR A 241 -16.89 23.65 5.51
C TYR A 241 -15.81 24.74 5.56
N ASP A 242 -16.24 25.99 5.45
CA ASP A 242 -15.42 27.15 5.82
C ASP A 242 -15.75 27.51 7.27
N VAL A 243 -14.77 27.35 8.15
CA VAL A 243 -14.88 27.64 9.58
C VAL A 243 -13.77 28.60 9.95
N GLU A 244 -14.13 29.86 10.18
CA GLU A 244 -13.19 30.92 10.56
C GLU A 244 -12.02 31.10 9.57
N GLY A 245 -12.28 30.91 8.26
CA GLY A 245 -11.26 31.01 7.21
C GLY A 245 -10.37 29.76 7.08
N GLN A 246 -10.71 28.68 7.78
CA GLN A 246 -10.10 27.36 7.59
C GLN A 246 -11.06 26.43 6.85
N VAL A 247 -10.51 25.68 5.90
CA VAL A 247 -11.26 24.66 5.17
C VAL A 247 -11.19 23.35 5.95
N LEU A 248 -12.33 22.88 6.43
CA LEU A 248 -12.47 21.61 7.13
C LEU A 248 -13.26 20.62 6.28
N GLY A 249 -12.81 19.37 6.25
CA GLY A 249 -13.38 18.24 5.55
C GLY A 249 -14.17 17.33 6.47
N GLN A 250 -15.18 16.67 5.91
CA GLN A 250 -15.87 15.55 6.55
C GLN A 250 -15.56 14.28 5.80
N GLY A 251 -14.76 13.41 6.42
CA GLY A 251 -14.59 12.03 5.99
C GLY A 251 -15.91 11.24 5.93
N GLN A 252 -15.99 10.33 4.97
CA GLN A 252 -17.18 9.55 4.63
C GLN A 252 -17.61 8.64 5.79
N GLU A 253 -16.66 8.08 6.54
CA GLU A 253 -16.95 7.20 7.68
C GLU A 253 -17.03 7.91 9.03
N ALA A 254 -16.87 9.23 9.08
CA ALA A 254 -16.87 9.96 10.36
C ALA A 254 -18.22 9.90 11.12
N GLY A 255 -19.31 9.49 10.45
CA GLY A 255 -20.60 9.21 11.08
C GLY A 255 -20.79 7.76 11.58
N ARG A 256 -19.84 6.86 11.32
CA ARG A 256 -19.93 5.42 11.64
C ARG A 256 -19.38 5.13 13.04
N ASP A 257 -18.06 5.22 13.18
CA ASP A 257 -17.32 5.15 14.44
C ASP A 257 -15.87 5.62 14.25
N GLN A 258 -15.18 5.89 15.37
CA GLN A 258 -13.81 6.42 15.37
C GLN A 258 -12.80 5.44 14.76
N GLY A 259 -12.99 4.13 14.93
CA GLY A 259 -12.04 3.13 14.44
C GLY A 259 -11.98 3.13 12.92
N HIS A 260 -13.14 3.18 12.27
CA HIS A 260 -13.20 3.22 10.81
C HIS A 260 -12.84 4.58 10.23
N ALA A 261 -13.28 5.68 10.86
CA ALA A 261 -12.85 7.01 10.43
C ALA A 261 -11.32 7.15 10.48
N MET A 262 -10.65 6.65 11.52
CA MET A 262 -9.19 6.66 11.60
C MET A 262 -8.52 5.70 10.61
N LEU A 263 -9.16 4.56 10.29
CA LEU A 263 -8.65 3.65 9.27
C LEU A 263 -8.56 4.34 7.90
N ASP A 264 -9.56 5.13 7.52
CA ASP A 264 -9.55 5.87 6.25
C ASP A 264 -8.33 6.80 6.15
N PHE A 265 -8.04 7.59 7.20
CA PHE A 265 -6.86 8.46 7.20
C PHE A 265 -5.55 7.69 7.26
N GLY A 266 -5.52 6.54 7.94
CA GLY A 266 -4.36 5.65 7.91
C GLY A 266 -4.05 5.17 6.49
N LEU A 267 -5.09 4.80 5.73
CA LEU A 267 -4.96 4.38 4.34
C LEU A 267 -4.63 5.56 3.41
N LEU A 268 -5.29 6.71 3.55
CA LEU A 268 -4.96 7.92 2.78
C LEU A 268 -3.51 8.35 2.99
N GLY A 269 -3.03 8.35 4.23
CA GLY A 269 -1.65 8.66 4.55
C GLY A 269 -0.67 7.71 3.86
N ALA A 270 -0.98 6.41 3.85
CA ALA A 270 -0.17 5.41 3.16
C ALA A 270 -0.15 5.60 1.64
N ILE A 271 -1.32 5.82 1.04
CA ILE A 271 -1.50 6.06 -0.39
C ILE A 271 -0.73 7.30 -0.82
N ALA A 272 -0.94 8.42 -0.13
CA ALA A 272 -0.32 9.68 -0.46
C ALA A 272 1.19 9.67 -0.22
N GLN A 273 1.67 9.03 0.86
CA GLN A 273 3.09 8.89 1.11
C GLN A 273 3.80 8.03 0.05
N ALA A 274 3.22 6.90 -0.32
CA ALA A 274 3.76 6.06 -1.38
C ALA A 274 3.77 6.80 -2.72
N ALA A 275 2.69 7.49 -3.08
CA ALA A 275 2.64 8.29 -4.31
C ALA A 275 3.65 9.45 -4.30
N PHE A 276 3.79 10.15 -3.18
CA PHE A 276 4.72 11.27 -3.02
C PHE A 276 6.17 10.82 -3.23
N ASN A 277 6.52 9.64 -2.72
CA ASN A 277 7.84 9.05 -2.92
C ASN A 277 8.11 8.65 -4.39
N GLN A 278 7.08 8.56 -5.22
CA GLN A 278 7.17 8.37 -6.67
C GLN A 278 7.08 9.68 -7.47
N GLY A 279 6.95 10.83 -6.79
CA GLY A 279 6.85 12.15 -7.42
C GLY A 279 5.41 12.61 -7.72
N GLU A 280 4.39 11.88 -7.27
CA GLU A 280 2.99 12.27 -7.38
C GLU A 280 2.47 12.81 -6.02
N ASP A 281 2.27 14.12 -5.93
CA ASP A 281 1.86 14.77 -4.68
C ASP A 281 0.33 14.71 -4.46
N LEU A 282 -0.12 13.54 -3.98
CA LEU A 282 -1.52 13.35 -3.59
C LEU A 282 -1.91 14.08 -2.29
N PHE A 283 -0.93 14.51 -1.48
CA PHE A 283 -1.21 15.35 -0.31
C PHE A 283 -1.70 16.74 -0.74
N ALA A 284 -1.10 17.30 -1.79
CA ALA A 284 -1.47 18.61 -2.35
C ALA A 284 -2.70 18.56 -3.27
N TYR A 285 -3.08 17.37 -3.76
CA TYR A 285 -4.18 17.21 -4.70
C TYR A 285 -5.52 17.73 -4.16
N ALA A 286 -6.33 18.31 -5.07
CA ALA A 286 -7.64 18.90 -4.78
C ALA A 286 -7.61 19.90 -3.60
N ASP A 287 -6.68 20.86 -3.67
CA ASP A 287 -6.48 21.92 -2.68
C ASP A 287 -6.16 21.39 -1.27
N ASN A 288 -5.27 20.39 -1.20
CA ASN A 288 -4.92 19.67 0.03
C ASN A 288 -6.11 18.94 0.67
N ARG A 289 -6.91 18.24 -0.13
CA ARG A 289 -8.18 17.64 0.33
C ARG A 289 -8.01 16.68 1.51
N ILE A 290 -6.93 15.87 1.51
CA ILE A 290 -6.58 14.97 2.62
C ILE A 290 -6.35 15.76 3.92
N LEU A 291 -5.70 16.92 3.83
CA LEU A 291 -5.41 17.76 5.00
C LEU A 291 -6.67 18.44 5.55
N ALA A 292 -7.64 18.74 4.69
CA ALA A 292 -8.89 19.36 5.10
C ALA A 292 -9.66 18.48 6.10
N GLY A 293 -9.65 17.15 5.92
CA GLY A 293 -10.21 16.18 6.86
C GLY A 293 -11.01 15.10 6.19
#